data_AF-A0A444E3I4-F1
#
_entry.id   AF-A0A444E3I4-F1
#
_cell.length_a   1.000
_cell.length_b   1.000
_cell.length_c   1.000
_cell.angle_alpha   90.00
_cell.angle_beta   90.00
_cell.angle_gamma   90.00
#
_symmetry.space_group_name_H-M   'P 1'
#
loop_
_entity.id
_entity.type
_entity.pdbx_description
1 polymer ?
#
loop_
_entity_poly.entity_id
_entity_poly.type
_entity_poly.pdbx_seq_one_letter_code
_entity_poly.pdbx_strand_id
1 'polypeptide(L)'
;MAMYWLVQGCQPGDSLVFHYSGHGSQQRDYSGEEADGYDETLCPVDFQTQGMIVDDEINATMVRPLPRGVTLHAIIDACHSGTMLDLPYLCRMNSRSGQYAWEDHRPRNGAWKGTSGGEAISFSGCDDDQTSADTSALSGITSTGAMTYCFIQAIERGHGTTYGSILNSMRSTIRSTGDAISGGPVTSLITMLLTGGSMPEPQLTSNEMFDVYAKPFSL
;
A
#
# COMPACT_ATOMS: atom_id res chain seq x y z
N MET A 1 9.05 -17.71 10.09
CA MET A 1 9.08 -16.36 9.49
C MET A 1 8.00 -15.51 10.14
N ALA A 2 8.23 -14.21 10.35
CA ALA A 2 7.34 -13.34 11.12
C ALA A 2 5.94 -13.17 10.49
N MET A 3 5.85 -13.14 9.16
CA MET A 3 4.59 -13.09 8.41
C MET A 3 3.70 -14.31 8.70
N TYR A 4 4.29 -15.52 8.72
CA TYR A 4 3.56 -16.73 9.09
C TYR A 4 3.08 -16.67 10.55
N TRP A 5 3.94 -16.19 11.47
CA TRP A 5 3.58 -16.03 12.87
C TRP A 5 2.39 -15.08 13.05
N LEU A 6 2.31 -13.99 12.27
CA LEU A 6 1.24 -13.00 12.34
C LEU A 6 -0.14 -13.60 12.13
N VAL A 7 -0.27 -14.57 11.21
CA VAL A 7 -1.56 -15.20 10.86
C VAL A 7 -1.77 -16.55 11.55
N GLN A 8 -0.81 -17.01 12.33
CA GLN A 8 -0.86 -18.35 12.92
C GLN A 8 -1.89 -18.40 14.05
N GLY A 9 -2.93 -19.23 13.86
CA GLY A 9 -3.90 -19.53 14.90
C GLY A 9 -4.98 -18.46 15.10
N CYS A 10 -5.11 -17.49 14.19
CA CYS A 10 -6.11 -16.44 14.26
C CYS A 10 -7.54 -17.01 14.36
N GLN A 11 -8.36 -16.32 15.14
CA GLN A 11 -9.76 -16.65 15.41
C GLN A 11 -10.67 -15.52 14.93
N PRO A 12 -11.96 -15.82 14.65
CA PRO A 12 -12.93 -14.77 14.32
C PRO A 12 -12.95 -13.66 15.38
N GLY A 13 -12.82 -12.41 14.96
CA GLY A 13 -12.72 -11.23 15.82
C GLY A 13 -11.30 -10.69 15.98
N ASP A 14 -10.27 -11.43 15.57
CA ASP A 14 -8.88 -10.93 15.60
C ASP A 14 -8.68 -9.83 14.56
N SER A 15 -7.94 -8.80 14.97
CA SER A 15 -7.49 -7.67 14.15
C SER A 15 -5.97 -7.67 14.08
N LEU A 16 -5.43 -7.83 12.88
CA LEU A 16 -4.00 -7.97 12.61
C LEU A 16 -3.50 -6.72 11.90
N VAL A 17 -2.31 -6.27 12.27
CA VAL A 17 -1.64 -5.16 11.59
C VAL A 17 -0.29 -5.61 11.06
N PHE A 18 -0.06 -5.38 9.77
CA PHE A 18 1.22 -5.53 9.11
C PHE A 18 1.71 -4.16 8.64
N HIS A 19 2.85 -3.70 9.15
CA HIS A 19 3.48 -2.46 8.69
C HIS A 19 4.83 -2.76 8.07
N TYR A 20 5.07 -2.20 6.90
CA TYR A 20 6.37 -2.23 6.25
C TYR A 20 6.76 -0.83 5.81
N SER A 21 7.98 -0.42 6.12
CA SER A 21 8.60 0.78 5.56
C SER A 21 10.03 0.46 5.17
N GLY A 22 10.36 0.66 3.89
CA GLY A 22 11.65 0.28 3.34
C GLY A 22 11.63 0.28 1.81
N HIS A 23 12.63 -0.36 1.21
CA HIS A 23 12.69 -0.46 -0.24
C HIS A 23 11.64 -1.45 -0.76
N GLY A 24 10.95 -1.01 -1.81
CA GLY A 24 10.19 -1.89 -2.69
C GLY A 24 10.85 -1.87 -4.07
N SER A 25 10.72 -2.97 -4.80
CA SER A 25 11.19 -3.10 -6.18
C SER A 25 10.19 -3.89 -7.00
N GLN A 26 10.49 -4.09 -8.27
CA GLN A 26 9.72 -4.95 -9.16
C GLN A 26 10.63 -6.01 -9.78
N GLN A 27 10.11 -7.20 -9.96
CA GLN A 27 10.75 -8.26 -10.74
C GLN A 27 9.83 -8.65 -11.89
N ARG A 28 10.38 -9.27 -12.93
CA ARG A 28 9.55 -9.69 -14.07
C ARG A 28 8.62 -10.83 -13.66
N ASP A 29 7.32 -10.66 -13.90
CA ASP A 29 6.33 -11.71 -13.72
C ASP A 29 6.46 -12.74 -14.86
N TYR A 30 6.59 -14.01 -14.50
CA TYR A 30 6.63 -15.14 -15.43
C TYR A 30 5.34 -15.98 -15.42
N SER A 31 4.44 -15.73 -14.48
CA SER A 31 3.12 -16.35 -14.35
C SER A 31 2.08 -15.70 -15.27
N GLY A 32 2.26 -14.41 -15.59
CA GLY A 32 1.31 -13.61 -16.37
C GLY A 32 0.05 -13.25 -15.59
N GLU A 33 0.18 -13.13 -14.27
CA GLU A 33 -0.86 -12.72 -13.34
C GLU A 33 -0.98 -11.19 -13.29
N GLU A 34 0.16 -10.49 -13.43
CA GLU A 34 0.22 -9.04 -13.29
C GLU A 34 -0.07 -8.29 -14.60
N ALA A 35 -0.84 -7.21 -14.49
CA ALA A 35 -1.35 -6.48 -15.66
C ALA A 35 -0.25 -5.71 -16.40
N ASP A 36 0.78 -5.26 -15.69
CA ASP A 36 1.97 -4.58 -16.23
C ASP A 36 3.13 -5.57 -16.54
N GLY A 37 3.00 -6.82 -16.11
CA GLY A 37 3.97 -7.89 -16.31
C GLY A 37 5.13 -7.90 -15.31
N TYR A 38 4.97 -7.28 -14.15
CA TYR A 38 5.96 -7.24 -13.09
C TYR A 38 5.33 -7.57 -11.72
N ASP A 39 5.98 -8.43 -10.94
CA ASP A 39 5.62 -8.66 -9.54
C ASP A 39 6.24 -7.55 -8.68
N GLU A 40 5.48 -7.07 -7.70
CA GLU A 40 5.97 -6.21 -6.64
C GLU A 40 6.78 -7.00 -5.62
N THR A 41 7.79 -6.35 -5.05
CA THR A 41 8.69 -7.01 -4.10
C THR A 41 9.05 -6.13 -2.93
N LEU A 42 9.16 -6.73 -1.75
CA LEU A 42 9.83 -6.16 -0.60
C LEU A 42 11.32 -6.53 -0.65
N CYS A 43 12.19 -5.61 -0.26
CA CYS A 43 13.63 -5.84 -0.20
C CYS A 43 14.11 -6.02 1.25
N PRO A 44 14.28 -7.27 1.75
CA PRO A 44 14.96 -7.52 3.02
C PRO A 44 16.36 -6.96 3.05
N VAL A 45 16.93 -6.80 4.25
CA VAL A 45 18.29 -6.28 4.42
C VAL A 45 19.36 -7.11 3.67
N ASP A 46 19.12 -8.40 3.48
CA ASP A 46 20.00 -9.39 2.84
C ASP A 46 19.57 -9.75 1.42
N PHE A 47 18.71 -8.94 0.77
CA PHE A 47 18.14 -9.23 -0.54
C PHE A 47 19.17 -9.51 -1.64
N GLN A 48 20.37 -8.92 -1.54
CA GLN A 48 21.46 -9.16 -2.49
C GLN A 48 21.94 -10.61 -2.50
N THR A 49 21.75 -11.34 -1.40
CA THR A 49 22.20 -12.73 -1.24
C THR A 49 21.04 -13.72 -1.13
N GLN A 50 19.91 -13.33 -0.55
CA GLN A 50 18.74 -14.18 -0.34
C GLN A 50 17.59 -13.90 -1.31
N GLY A 51 17.68 -12.84 -2.12
CA GLY A 51 16.61 -12.41 -3.00
C GLY A 51 15.59 -11.49 -2.32
N MET A 52 14.66 -10.98 -3.12
CA MET A 52 13.55 -10.15 -2.65
C MET A 52 12.36 -11.03 -2.29
N ILE A 53 11.41 -10.51 -1.50
CA ILE A 53 10.17 -11.22 -1.17
C ILE A 53 9.09 -10.73 -2.13
N VAL A 54 8.53 -11.64 -2.91
CA VAL A 54 7.54 -11.36 -3.96
C VAL A 54 6.14 -11.27 -3.35
N ASP A 55 5.30 -10.36 -3.85
CA ASP A 55 3.90 -10.18 -3.47
C ASP A 55 3.07 -11.48 -3.46
N ASP A 56 3.32 -12.39 -4.39
CA ASP A 56 2.74 -13.73 -4.45
C ASP A 56 3.02 -14.55 -3.17
N GLU A 57 4.24 -14.47 -2.66
CA GLU A 57 4.66 -15.10 -1.40
C GLU A 57 4.02 -14.43 -0.19
N ILE A 58 3.91 -13.09 -0.23
CA ILE A 58 3.25 -12.28 0.80
C ILE A 58 1.76 -12.66 0.86
N ASN A 59 1.09 -12.73 -0.28
CA ASN A 59 -0.32 -13.10 -0.41
C ASN A 59 -0.54 -14.54 0.08
N ALA A 60 0.27 -15.48 -0.38
CA ALA A 60 0.20 -16.89 0.04
C ALA A 60 0.42 -17.08 1.55
N THR A 61 1.28 -16.25 2.16
CA THR A 61 1.63 -16.35 3.58
C THR A 61 0.65 -15.63 4.48
N MET A 62 0.15 -14.44 4.12
CA MET A 62 -0.63 -13.59 5.01
C MET A 62 -2.08 -13.35 4.58
N VAL A 63 -2.41 -13.41 3.28
CA VAL A 63 -3.74 -13.07 2.77
C VAL A 63 -4.60 -14.31 2.58
N ARG A 64 -4.12 -15.28 1.77
CA ARG A 64 -4.83 -16.53 1.49
C ARG A 64 -5.29 -17.27 2.76
N PRO A 65 -4.49 -17.41 3.83
CA PRO A 65 -4.88 -18.19 4.99
C PRO A 65 -5.87 -17.48 5.94
N LEU A 66 -6.21 -16.19 5.72
CA LEU A 66 -7.07 -15.45 6.66
C LEU A 66 -8.46 -16.07 6.77
N PRO A 67 -8.83 -16.59 7.96
CA PRO A 67 -10.12 -17.24 8.14
C PRO A 67 -11.23 -16.22 8.34
N ARG A 68 -12.47 -16.69 8.19
CA ARG A 68 -13.67 -15.86 8.38
C ARG A 68 -13.65 -15.09 9.69
N GLY A 69 -13.92 -13.79 9.60
CA GLY A 69 -14.04 -12.89 10.75
C GLY A 69 -12.71 -12.35 11.28
N VAL A 70 -11.58 -12.70 10.67
CA VAL A 70 -10.29 -12.04 10.92
C VAL A 70 -10.12 -10.88 9.95
N THR A 71 -9.60 -9.77 10.44
CA THR A 71 -9.24 -8.61 9.60
C THR A 71 -7.73 -8.39 9.64
N LEU A 72 -7.11 -8.22 8.48
CA LEU A 72 -5.72 -7.81 8.30
C LEU A 72 -5.68 -6.41 7.69
N HIS A 73 -5.08 -5.47 8.41
CA HIS A 73 -4.69 -4.17 7.89
C HIS A 73 -3.21 -4.13 7.58
N ALA A 74 -2.87 -3.89 6.32
CA ALA A 74 -1.51 -3.60 5.91
C ALA A 74 -1.30 -2.09 5.73
N ILE A 75 -0.16 -1.58 6.16
CA ILE A 75 0.29 -0.22 5.90
C ILE A 75 1.68 -0.35 5.25
N ILE A 76 1.76 -0.07 3.96
CA ILE A 76 2.98 -0.27 3.17
C ILE A 76 3.52 1.09 2.73
N ASP A 77 4.77 1.34 3.10
CA ASP A 77 5.49 2.57 2.81
C ASP A 77 6.77 2.22 2.03
N ALA A 78 6.55 1.92 0.75
CA ALA A 78 7.57 1.47 -0.20
C ALA A 78 7.18 1.92 -1.63
N CYS A 79 8.16 1.96 -2.55
CA CYS A 79 7.89 2.15 -3.98
C CYS A 79 7.21 0.93 -4.58
N HIS A 80 6.43 1.13 -5.66
CA HIS A 80 5.66 0.07 -6.31
C HIS A 80 4.83 -0.74 -5.28
N SER A 81 4.14 -0.06 -4.35
CA SER A 81 3.46 -0.75 -3.23
C SER A 81 1.94 -0.83 -3.38
N GLY A 82 1.40 -0.33 -4.50
CA GLY A 82 -0.04 -0.33 -4.79
C GLY A 82 -0.67 -1.73 -4.65
N THR A 83 0.05 -2.74 -5.13
CA THR A 83 -0.39 -4.14 -5.27
C THR A 83 0.39 -5.13 -4.39
N MET A 84 1.21 -4.67 -3.44
CA MET A 84 2.13 -5.50 -2.62
C MET A 84 1.52 -6.72 -1.87
N LEU A 85 0.19 -6.79 -1.74
CA LEU A 85 -0.53 -7.92 -1.12
C LEU A 85 -1.32 -8.76 -2.15
N ASP A 86 -1.20 -8.48 -3.44
CA ASP A 86 -2.01 -8.99 -4.56
C ASP A 86 -3.51 -8.92 -4.32
N LEU A 87 -3.98 -7.80 -3.78
CA LEU A 87 -5.41 -7.68 -3.49
C LEU A 87 -6.17 -7.35 -4.79
N PRO A 88 -7.30 -8.04 -5.04
CA PRO A 88 -8.01 -7.99 -6.33
C PRO A 88 -8.66 -6.65 -6.66
N TYR A 89 -8.81 -5.74 -5.69
CA TYR A 89 -9.48 -4.47 -5.88
C TYR A 89 -8.61 -3.31 -5.42
N LEU A 90 -8.40 -2.35 -6.32
CA LEU A 90 -7.69 -1.10 -6.05
C LEU A 90 -8.66 0.07 -5.98
N CYS A 91 -8.63 0.79 -4.87
CA CYS A 91 -9.35 2.01 -4.64
C CYS A 91 -8.37 3.20 -4.69
N ARG A 92 -8.57 4.06 -5.68
CA ARG A 92 -7.78 5.29 -5.86
C ARG A 92 -8.67 6.47 -6.16
N MET A 93 -8.12 7.66 -6.03
CA MET A 93 -8.85 8.88 -6.31
C MET A 93 -9.14 9.00 -7.82
N ASN A 94 -10.41 9.17 -8.17
CA ASN A 94 -10.78 9.52 -9.53
C ASN A 94 -10.75 11.05 -9.69
N SER A 95 -9.75 11.56 -10.39
CA SER A 95 -9.53 13.00 -10.60
C SER A 95 -10.69 13.75 -11.26
N ARG A 96 -11.57 13.07 -12.01
CA ARG A 96 -12.75 13.71 -12.63
C ARG A 96 -13.90 13.89 -11.65
N SER A 97 -14.14 12.88 -10.81
CA SER A 97 -15.24 12.90 -9.84
C SER A 97 -14.86 13.51 -8.50
N GLY A 98 -13.56 13.56 -8.17
CA GLY A 98 -13.07 13.96 -6.86
C GLY A 98 -13.41 12.96 -5.75
N GLN A 99 -13.74 11.72 -6.11
CA GLN A 99 -14.11 10.65 -5.18
C GLN A 99 -13.23 9.43 -5.39
N TYR A 100 -13.07 8.64 -4.31
CA TYR A 100 -12.41 7.34 -4.38
C TYR A 100 -13.30 6.33 -5.11
N ALA A 101 -12.72 5.61 -6.06
CA ALA A 101 -13.41 4.61 -6.86
C ALA A 101 -12.61 3.31 -6.92
N TRP A 102 -13.32 2.18 -6.88
CA TRP A 102 -12.74 0.86 -7.00
C TRP A 102 -12.51 0.47 -8.47
N GLU A 103 -11.39 -0.17 -8.70
CA GLU A 103 -10.98 -0.81 -9.95
C GLU A 103 -10.80 -2.30 -9.71
N ASP A 104 -11.15 -3.10 -10.72
CA ASP A 104 -10.98 -4.55 -10.70
C ASP A 104 -9.61 -4.90 -11.28
N HIS A 105 -8.73 -5.41 -10.42
CA HIS A 105 -7.35 -5.77 -10.73
C HIS A 105 -7.15 -7.29 -10.68
N ARG A 106 -8.24 -8.07 -10.73
CA ARG A 106 -8.12 -9.54 -10.75
C ARG A 106 -7.33 -10.03 -11.96
N PRO A 107 -6.44 -11.02 -11.78
CA PRO A 107 -5.66 -11.60 -12.87
C PRO A 107 -6.55 -12.12 -14.01
N ARG A 108 -6.16 -11.83 -15.26
CA ARG A 108 -6.92 -12.27 -16.45
C ARG A 108 -6.92 -13.78 -16.64
N ASN A 109 -5.91 -14.46 -16.11
CA ASN A 109 -5.79 -15.92 -16.15
C ASN A 109 -6.70 -16.62 -15.11
N GLY A 110 -7.37 -15.86 -14.23
CA GLY A 110 -8.27 -16.38 -13.20
C GLY A 110 -7.57 -16.86 -11.94
N ALA A 111 -6.29 -16.53 -11.72
CA ALA A 111 -5.59 -16.83 -10.48
C ALA A 111 -6.32 -16.24 -9.27
N TRP A 112 -6.39 -17.02 -8.20
CA TRP A 112 -7.08 -16.63 -6.97
C TRP A 112 -6.14 -15.88 -6.03
N LYS A 113 -6.45 -14.60 -5.77
CA LYS A 113 -5.66 -13.75 -4.86
C LYS A 113 -6.45 -13.30 -3.60
N GLY A 114 -7.59 -13.94 -3.31
CA GLY A 114 -8.45 -13.60 -2.17
C GLY A 114 -8.11 -14.36 -0.87
N THR A 115 -8.90 -14.12 0.18
CA THR A 115 -8.74 -14.70 1.53
C THR A 115 -9.52 -16.02 1.71
N SER A 116 -9.29 -16.74 2.81
CA SER A 116 -10.11 -17.89 3.25
C SER A 116 -11.38 -17.47 4.01
N GLY A 117 -11.94 -16.31 3.66
CA GLY A 117 -13.17 -15.74 4.20
C GLY A 117 -12.96 -14.58 5.18
N GLY A 118 -11.71 -14.28 5.55
CA GLY A 118 -11.35 -13.07 6.29
C GLY A 118 -11.33 -11.81 5.41
N GLU A 119 -10.92 -10.71 6.00
CA GLU A 119 -10.81 -9.42 5.34
C GLU A 119 -9.35 -8.95 5.30
N ALA A 120 -8.88 -8.50 4.15
CA ALA A 120 -7.56 -7.93 3.97
C ALA A 120 -7.71 -6.55 3.31
N ILE A 121 -7.09 -5.54 3.92
CA ILE A 121 -7.13 -4.15 3.46
C ILE A 121 -5.72 -3.58 3.59
N SER A 122 -5.20 -2.96 2.54
CA SER A 122 -3.87 -2.33 2.54
C SER A 122 -3.97 -0.84 2.24
N PHE A 123 -3.23 -0.03 2.99
CA PHE A 123 -2.93 1.37 2.66
C PHE A 123 -1.53 1.45 2.07
N SER A 124 -1.39 2.09 0.91
CA SER A 124 -0.11 2.27 0.24
C SER A 124 -0.06 3.61 -0.51
N GLY A 125 1.13 4.00 -0.98
CA GLY A 125 1.35 5.22 -1.76
C GLY A 125 1.92 4.90 -3.12
N CYS A 126 1.43 5.57 -4.16
CA CYS A 126 1.93 5.43 -5.53
C CYS A 126 2.39 6.78 -6.06
N ASP A 127 3.54 6.80 -6.74
CA ASP A 127 3.98 7.91 -7.58
C ASP A 127 3.48 7.65 -9.00
N ASP A 128 2.72 8.58 -9.58
CA ASP A 128 2.05 8.40 -10.88
C ASP A 128 3.01 8.28 -12.09
N ASP A 129 4.33 8.42 -11.91
CA ASP A 129 5.34 8.51 -12.99
C ASP A 129 6.55 7.56 -12.82
N GLN A 130 6.36 6.35 -12.29
CA GLN A 130 7.44 5.35 -12.27
C GLN A 130 7.71 4.78 -13.67
N THR A 131 8.32 5.58 -14.54
CA THR A 131 8.94 5.09 -15.78
C THR A 131 10.21 4.34 -15.38
N SER A 132 10.23 3.03 -15.62
CA SER A 132 11.27 2.07 -15.25
C SER A 132 12.68 2.29 -15.86
N ALA A 133 12.91 3.41 -16.55
CA ALA A 133 14.10 3.63 -17.37
C ALA A 133 15.27 4.36 -16.67
N ASP A 134 15.06 5.14 -15.61
CA ASP A 134 16.09 6.09 -15.11
C ASP A 134 16.53 5.91 -13.63
N THR A 135 16.12 4.87 -12.93
CA THR A 135 16.07 4.92 -11.45
C THR A 135 17.07 4.04 -10.68
N SER A 136 18.18 3.58 -11.28
CA SER A 136 19.26 2.97 -10.46
C SER A 136 19.99 4.00 -9.58
N ALA A 137 19.93 5.29 -9.94
CA ALA A 137 20.49 6.40 -9.15
C ALA A 137 19.42 7.18 -8.35
N LEU A 138 18.14 7.13 -8.76
CA LEU A 138 17.02 7.83 -8.09
C LEU A 138 16.24 6.96 -7.07
N SER A 139 16.42 5.64 -7.06
CA SER A 139 15.81 4.73 -6.07
C SER A 139 16.33 4.94 -4.64
N GLY A 140 17.35 5.80 -4.47
CA GLY A 140 17.81 6.29 -3.16
C GLY A 140 17.03 7.49 -2.63
N ILE A 141 16.10 8.06 -3.41
CA ILE A 141 15.28 9.22 -3.03
C ILE A 141 13.80 8.82 -2.97
N THR A 142 13.53 7.70 -2.30
CA THR A 142 12.16 7.30 -1.99
C THR A 142 11.67 8.11 -0.80
N SER A 143 10.44 8.64 -0.86
CA SER A 143 9.78 9.29 0.27
C SER A 143 9.30 8.28 1.32
N THR A 144 10.18 7.34 1.69
CA THR A 144 9.95 6.36 2.76
C THR A 144 9.60 7.09 4.04
N GLY A 145 8.43 6.78 4.58
CA GLY A 145 7.87 7.39 5.79
C GLY A 145 6.74 8.38 5.54
N ALA A 146 6.55 8.88 4.30
CA ALA A 146 5.49 9.85 4.01
C ALA A 146 4.09 9.25 4.19
N MET A 147 3.88 8.02 3.72
CA MET A 147 2.61 7.32 3.84
C MET A 147 2.29 6.99 5.30
N THR A 148 3.28 6.49 6.02
CA THR A 148 3.19 6.20 7.46
C THR A 148 2.87 7.47 8.24
N TYR A 149 3.58 8.57 7.98
CA TYR A 149 3.33 9.86 8.62
C TYR A 149 1.92 10.37 8.36
N CYS A 150 1.46 10.36 7.11
CA CYS A 150 0.13 10.85 6.75
C CYS A 150 -0.98 10.00 7.37
N PHE A 151 -0.79 8.67 7.42
CA PHE A 151 -1.72 7.77 8.08
C PHE A 151 -1.82 8.08 9.59
N ILE A 152 -0.68 8.18 10.29
CA ILE A 152 -0.64 8.52 11.72
C ILE A 152 -1.32 9.87 11.97
N GLN A 153 -1.01 10.89 11.17
CA GLN A 153 -1.63 12.21 11.30
C GLN A 153 -3.15 12.18 11.09
N ALA A 154 -3.65 11.37 10.15
CA ALA A 154 -5.09 11.20 9.95
C ALA A 154 -5.76 10.60 11.19
N ILE A 155 -5.16 9.57 11.79
CA ILE A 155 -5.69 8.94 13.01
C ILE A 155 -5.64 9.90 14.21
N GLU A 156 -4.48 10.52 14.48
CA GLU A 156 -4.28 11.42 15.63
C GLU A 156 -5.18 12.66 15.59
N ARG A 157 -5.53 13.14 14.39
CA ARG A 157 -6.44 14.28 14.19
C ARG A 157 -7.92 13.90 14.19
N GLY A 158 -8.24 12.64 14.46
CA GLY A 158 -9.62 12.15 14.56
C GLY A 158 -10.31 11.89 13.22
N HIS A 159 -9.55 11.70 12.14
CA HIS A 159 -10.10 11.32 10.83
C HIS A 159 -10.28 9.81 10.66
N GLY A 160 -9.95 9.02 11.67
CA GLY A 160 -10.07 7.55 11.69
C GLY A 160 -11.50 6.99 11.78
N THR A 161 -12.52 7.71 11.30
CA THR A 161 -13.92 7.27 11.35
C THR A 161 -14.25 6.28 10.24
N THR A 162 -13.79 6.55 9.02
CA THR A 162 -14.00 5.71 7.83
C THR A 162 -12.74 5.68 6.95
N TYR A 163 -12.61 4.67 6.10
CA TYR A 163 -11.47 4.55 5.18
C TYR A 163 -11.35 5.78 4.27
N GLY A 164 -12.46 6.28 3.74
CA GLY A 164 -12.50 7.46 2.89
C GLY A 164 -12.11 8.75 3.63
N SER A 165 -12.44 8.86 4.92
CA SER A 165 -12.01 9.98 5.77
C SER A 165 -10.49 9.96 5.99
N ILE A 166 -9.92 8.78 6.26
CA ILE A 166 -8.47 8.59 6.39
C ILE A 166 -7.78 8.96 5.06
N LEU A 167 -8.21 8.38 3.95
CA LEU A 167 -7.62 8.63 2.64
C LEU A 167 -7.71 10.11 2.21
N ASN A 168 -8.83 10.79 2.51
CA ASN A 168 -8.96 12.23 2.27
C ASN A 168 -7.97 13.03 3.12
N SER A 169 -7.86 12.71 4.42
CA SER A 169 -6.95 13.40 5.34
C SER A 169 -5.48 13.20 4.95
N MET A 170 -5.11 11.97 4.58
CA MET A 170 -3.78 11.64 4.06
C MET A 170 -3.47 12.48 2.82
N ARG A 171 -4.37 12.49 1.83
CA ARG A 171 -4.20 13.28 0.60
C ARG A 171 -4.08 14.78 0.88
N SER A 172 -4.91 15.31 1.79
CA SER A 172 -4.82 16.71 2.22
C SER A 172 -3.49 17.01 2.90
N THR A 173 -2.98 16.10 3.73
CA THR A 173 -1.69 16.25 4.41
C THR A 173 -0.54 16.31 3.39
N ILE A 174 -0.54 15.38 2.43
CA ILE A 174 0.42 15.33 1.32
C ILE A 174 0.42 16.65 0.54
N ARG A 175 -0.76 17.12 0.12
CA ARG A 175 -0.92 18.38 -0.64
C ARG A 175 -0.52 19.62 0.17
N SER A 176 -0.97 19.71 1.42
CA SER A 176 -0.66 20.86 2.29
C SER A 176 0.83 20.99 2.59
N THR A 177 1.55 19.87 2.65
CA THR A 177 3.00 19.89 2.84
C THR A 177 3.73 20.37 1.58
N GLY A 178 3.15 20.15 0.39
CA GLY A 178 3.61 20.76 -0.86
C GLY A 178 3.37 22.27 -0.96
N ASP A 179 2.34 22.79 -0.29
CA ASP A 179 2.05 24.24 -0.27
C ASP A 179 2.84 25.00 0.83
N ALA A 180 3.21 24.31 1.93
CA ALA A 180 3.84 24.91 3.11
C ALA A 180 5.38 25.05 3.04
N ILE A 181 5.98 25.05 1.84
CA ILE A 181 7.44 25.12 1.61
C ILE A 181 7.99 26.54 1.87
N SER A 182 7.75 27.10 3.06
CA SER A 182 8.40 28.34 3.53
C SER A 182 8.95 28.31 4.97
N GLY A 183 8.89 27.20 5.73
CA GLY A 183 9.69 27.18 6.98
C GLY A 183 9.39 26.15 8.06
N GLY A 184 9.47 24.84 7.78
CA GLY A 184 9.38 23.80 8.82
C GLY A 184 10.28 22.58 8.56
N PRO A 185 10.70 21.83 9.59
CA PRO A 185 11.76 20.81 9.51
C PRO A 185 11.23 19.44 9.00
N VAL A 186 10.59 19.40 7.84
CA VAL A 186 10.11 18.14 7.24
C VAL A 186 11.08 17.67 6.15
N THR A 187 12.23 17.12 6.56
CA THR A 187 13.35 16.79 5.66
C THR A 187 13.00 15.80 4.54
N SER A 188 12.04 14.89 4.72
CA SER A 188 11.72 13.85 3.73
C SER A 188 10.87 14.34 2.55
N LEU A 189 9.82 15.13 2.79
CA LEU A 189 8.99 15.72 1.73
C LEU A 189 9.71 16.88 1.02
N ILE A 190 10.55 17.63 1.75
CA ILE A 190 11.40 18.69 1.19
C ILE A 190 12.36 18.11 0.13
N THR A 191 12.98 16.95 0.39
CA THR A 191 13.88 16.32 -0.60
C THR A 191 13.13 15.91 -1.87
N MET A 192 11.88 15.44 -1.76
CA MET A 192 11.06 15.04 -2.92
C MET A 192 10.75 16.22 -3.86
N LEU A 193 10.32 17.35 -3.30
CA LEU A 193 9.98 18.56 -4.06
C LEU A 193 11.22 19.23 -4.67
N LEU A 194 12.37 19.18 -3.98
CA LEU A 194 13.63 19.72 -4.48
C LEU A 194 14.25 18.90 -5.63
N THR A 195 13.85 17.63 -5.78
CA THR A 195 14.41 16.69 -6.76
C THR A 195 13.48 16.39 -7.94
N GLY A 196 12.30 17.01 -7.99
CA GLY A 196 11.39 16.95 -9.13
C GLY A 196 10.49 15.71 -9.20
N GLY A 197 10.32 14.98 -8.09
CA GLY A 197 9.38 13.85 -8.01
C GLY A 197 7.91 14.31 -7.95
N SER A 198 7.00 13.50 -8.51
CA SER A 198 5.55 13.67 -8.33
C SER A 198 5.17 13.33 -6.89
N MET A 199 4.13 13.97 -6.34
CA MET A 199 3.70 13.69 -4.95
C MET A 199 2.94 12.36 -4.89
N PRO A 200 3.15 11.53 -3.86
CA PRO A 200 2.51 10.22 -3.78
C PRO A 200 1.01 10.41 -3.55
N GLU A 201 0.16 9.66 -4.25
CA GLU A 201 -1.27 9.61 -3.94
C GLU A 201 -1.57 8.40 -3.02
N PRO A 202 -2.37 8.58 -1.96
CA PRO A 202 -2.74 7.47 -1.09
C PRO A 202 -3.73 6.56 -1.83
N GLN A 203 -3.46 5.27 -1.74
CA GLN A 203 -4.26 4.20 -2.32
C GLN A 203 -4.70 3.23 -1.25
N LEU A 204 -5.78 2.51 -1.56
CA LEU A 204 -6.33 1.47 -0.72
C LEU A 204 -6.56 0.23 -1.58
N THR A 205 -6.08 -0.93 -1.17
CA THR A 205 -6.47 -2.20 -1.81
C THR A 205 -7.22 -3.10 -0.85
N SER A 206 -8.09 -3.97 -1.39
CA SER A 206 -8.85 -4.92 -0.57
C SER A 206 -9.24 -6.18 -1.32
N ASN A 207 -9.51 -7.26 -0.57
CA ASN A 207 -10.09 -8.49 -1.10
C ASN A 207 -11.55 -8.33 -1.54
N GLU A 208 -12.26 -7.29 -1.11
CA GLU A 208 -13.63 -6.99 -1.51
C GLU A 208 -13.83 -5.48 -1.72
N MET A 209 -14.70 -5.10 -2.66
CA MET A 209 -15.12 -3.71 -2.82
C MET A 209 -16.13 -3.31 -1.73
N PHE A 210 -16.01 -2.09 -1.21
CA PHE A 210 -16.96 -1.55 -0.22
C PHE A 210 -17.10 -0.02 -0.32
N ASP A 211 -18.16 0.54 0.27
CA ASP A 211 -18.27 2.00 0.35
C ASP A 211 -17.27 2.54 1.40
N VAL A 212 -16.18 3.15 0.91
CA VAL A 212 -15.10 3.69 1.75
C VAL A 212 -15.56 4.82 2.66
N TYR A 213 -16.65 5.52 2.32
CA TYR A 213 -17.19 6.60 3.14
C TYR A 213 -18.23 6.13 4.16
N ALA A 214 -18.75 4.91 4.00
CA ALA A 214 -19.70 4.31 4.95
C ALA A 214 -19.05 3.28 5.88
N LYS A 215 -18.02 2.56 5.42
CA LYS A 215 -17.38 1.50 6.21
C LYS A 215 -16.54 2.08 7.35
N PRO A 216 -16.83 1.74 8.62
CA PRO A 216 -16.03 2.20 9.75
C PRO A 216 -14.61 1.63 9.69
N PHE A 217 -13.63 2.45 10.06
CA PHE A 217 -12.28 1.97 10.30
C PHE A 217 -12.13 1.55 11.77
N SER A 218 -11.52 0.38 11.99
CA SER A 218 -11.16 -0.11 13.32
C SER A 218 -9.89 -0.93 13.19
N LEU A 219 -8.98 -0.74 14.15
CA LEU A 219 -7.83 -1.61 14.41
C LEU A 219 -8.09 -2.42 15.68
#